data_AF-A0A2E2TKT4-F1
#
_entry.id   AF-A0A2E2TKT4-F1
#
_cell.length_a   1.000
_cell.length_b   1.000
_cell.length_c   1.000
_cell.angle_alpha   90.00
_cell.angle_beta   90.00
_cell.angle_gamma   90.00
#
_symmetry.space_group_name_H-M   'P 1'
#
loop_
_entity.id
_entity.type
_entity.pdbx_description
1 polymer ?
#
loop_
_entity_poly.entity_id
_entity_poly.type
_entity_poly.pdbx_seq_one_letter_code
_entity_poly.pdbx_strand_id
1 'polypeptide(L)' 'MKIIIIGAGIGGLTSAILLKREGHEVVVYERDKVPRTIGAGLVLWPNA' A
#
# COMPACT_ATOMS: atom_id res chain seq x y z
N MET A 1 -5.03 14.55 8.18
CA MET A 1 -6.41 14.11 7.84
C MET A 1 -6.55 12.62 8.18
N LYS A 2 -7.77 12.12 8.38
CA LYS A 2 -8.02 10.67 8.53
C LYS A 2 -8.30 10.07 7.16
N ILE A 3 -7.52 9.06 6.76
CA ILE A 3 -7.58 8.47 5.42
C ILE A 3 -7.71 6.95 5.55
N ILE A 4 -8.63 6.38 4.77
CA ILE A 4 -8.83 4.95 4.68
C ILE A 4 -8.37 4.47 3.30
N ILE A 5 -7.57 3.42 3.27
CA ILE A 5 -7.14 2.74 2.04
C ILE A 5 -7.70 1.32 2.05
N ILE A 6 -8.35 0.93 0.96
CA ILE A 6 -8.90 -0.41 0.77
C ILE A 6 -8.00 -1.18 -0.19
N GLY A 7 -7.34 -2.22 0.33
CA GLY A 7 -6.36 -3.06 -0.35
C GLY A 7 -4.93 -2.79 0.12
N ALA A 8 -4.23 -3.82 0.60
CA ALA A 8 -2.82 -3.79 0.97
C ALA A 8 -1.91 -4.35 -0.14
N GLY A 9 -2.29 -4.11 -1.40
CA GLY A 9 -1.39 -4.32 -2.54
C GLY A 9 -0.29 -3.25 -2.61
N ILE A 10 0.59 -3.38 -3.61
CA ILE A 10 1.76 -2.48 -3.78
C ILE A 10 1.32 -1.00 -3.82
N GLY A 11 0.36 -0.65 -4.67
CA GLY A 11 -0.13 0.74 -4.75
C GLY A 11 -0.75 1.24 -3.45
N GLY A 12 -1.58 0.42 -2.79
CA GLY A 12 -2.23 0.79 -1.53
C GLY A 12 -1.24 1.02 -0.39
N LEU A 13 -0.24 0.15 -0.26
CA LEU A 13 0.82 0.31 0.74
C LEU A 13 1.74 1.48 0.42
N THR A 14 2.10 1.70 -0.85
CA THR A 14 2.90 2.87 -1.26
C THR A 14 2.17 4.17 -0.95
N SER A 15 0.87 4.27 -1.28
CA SER A 15 0.03 5.42 -0.90
C SER A 15 -0.05 5.58 0.61
N ALA A 16 -0.21 4.49 1.37
CA ALA A 16 -0.28 4.54 2.83
C ALA A 16 1.01 5.10 3.44
N ILE A 17 2.17 4.68 2.91
CA ILE A 17 3.48 5.14 3.36
C ILE A 17 3.64 6.63 3.07
N LEU A 18 3.32 7.08 1.85
CA LEU A 18 3.42 8.50 1.48
C LEU A 18 2.55 9.37 2.38
N LEU A 19 1.26 9.05 2.49
CA LEU A 19 0.31 9.84 3.26
C LEU A 19 0.64 9.84 4.76
N LYS A 20 1.15 8.72 5.28
CA LYS A 20 1.63 8.65 6.66
C LYS A 20 2.86 9.55 6.87
N ARG A 21 3.79 9.60 5.90
CA ARG A 21 4.97 10.50 5.96
C ARG A 21 4.57 11.98 5.89
N GLU A 22 3.47 12.30 5.23
CA GLU A 22 2.88 13.65 5.21
C GLU A 22 2.10 13.99 6.49
N GLY A 23 2.10 13.11 7.50
CA GLY A 23 1.48 13.36 8.80
C GLY A 23 -0.02 13.07 8.84
N HIS A 24 -0.55 12.28 7.90
CA HIS A 24 -1.93 11.83 7.95
C HIS A 24 -2.10 10.58 8.82
N GLU A 25 -3.28 10.45 9.41
CA GLU A 25 -3.70 9.24 10.11
C GLU A 25 -4.28 8.28 9.07
N VAL A 26 -3.57 7.20 8.78
CA VAL A 26 -3.89 6.27 7.70
C VAL A 26 -4.23 4.89 8.26
N VAL A 27 -5.36 4.33 7.83
CA VAL A 27 -5.76 2.95 8.13
C VAL A 27 -5.92 2.18 6.81
N VAL A 28 -5.27 1.02 6.71
CA VAL A 28 -5.34 0.14 5.54
C VAL A 28 -6.17 -1.10 5.91
N TYR A 29 -7.17 -1.41 5.09
CA TYR A 29 -7.94 -2.65 5.20
C TYR A 29 -7.59 -3.60 4.06
N GLU A 30 -7.33 -4.86 4.38
CA GLU A 30 -7.05 -5.92 3.42
C GLU A 30 -7.90 -7.15 3.78
N ARG A 31 -8.41 -7.86 2.77
CA ARG A 31 -9.20 -9.08 2.97
C ARG A 31 -8.32 -10.26 3.36
N ASP A 32 -7.08 -10.28 2.87
CA ASP A 32 -6.13 -11.35 3.13
C ASP A 32 -5.45 -11.15 4.48
N LYS A 33 -5.55 -12.16 5.35
CA LYS A 33 -4.91 -12.12 6.69
C LYS A 33 -3.38 -12.15 6.64
N VAL A 34 -2.82 -12.64 5.54
CA VAL A 34 -1.38 -12.78 5.32
C VAL A 34 -1.05 -12.36 3.88
N PRO A 35 0.12 -11.76 3.62
CA PRO A 35 0.55 -11.47 2.26
C PRO A 35 0.56 -12.75 1.43
N ARG A 36 -0.10 -12.72 0.27
CA ARG A 36 -0.07 -13.80 -0.71
C ARG A 36 0.53 -13.28 -2.00
N THR A 37 1.52 -14.01 -2.51
CA THR A 37 2.09 -13.73 -3.82
C THR A 37 1.59 -14.80 -4.80
N ILE A 38 1.29 -14.38 -6.02
CA ILE A 38 0.91 -15.30 -7.11
C ILE A 38 2.13 -15.82 -7.88
N GLY A 39 3.35 -15.52 -7.41
CA GLY A 39 4.60 -15.88 -8.10
C GLY A 39 4.99 -14.98 -9.27
N ALA A 40 4.44 -13.76 -9.36
CA ALA A 40 4.77 -12.80 -10.42
C ALA A 40 6.02 -11.97 -10.08
N GLY A 41 6.83 -11.67 -11.10
CA GLY A 41 7.93 -10.68 -11.01
C GLY A 41 7.43 -9.27 -11.31
N LEU A 42 7.99 -8.27 -10.63
CA LEU A 42 7.75 -6.84 -10.88
C LEU A 42 9.07 -6.13 -11.12
N VAL A 43 9.14 -5.33 -12.18
CA VAL A 43 10.26 -4.43 -12.45
C VAL A 43 9.84 -3.01 -12.09
N LEU A 44 10.65 -2.34 -11.28
CA LEU A 44 10.49 -0.94 -10.96
C LEU A 44 11.39 -0.10 -11.87
N TRP A 45 10.83 0.93 -12.47
CA TRP A 45 11.57 1.92 -13.24
C TRP A 45 12.11 3.02 -12.31
N PRO A 46 13.12 3.81 -12.71
CA PRO A 46 13.75 4.80 -11.83
C PRO A 46 12.81 5.89 -11.26
N ASN A 47 11.65 6.10 -11.89
CA ASN A 47 10.64 7.08 -11.48
C ASN A 47 9.43 6.45 -10.77
N ALA A 48 9.47 5.14 -10.52
CA ALA A 48 8.43 4.39 -9.83
C ALA A 48 8.52 4.57 -8.30
#